data_AF-A0AAW6Y095-F1
#
_entry.id   AF-A0AAW6Y095-F1
#
_cell.length_a   1.000
_cell.length_b   1.000
_cell.length_c   1.000
_cell.angle_alpha   90.00
_cell.angle_beta   90.00
_cell.angle_gamma   90.00
#
_symmetry.space_group_name_H-M   'P 1'
#
loop_
_entity.id
_entity.type
_entity.pdbx_description
1 polymer ?
#
loop_
_entity_poly.entity_id
_entity_poly.type
_entity_poly.pdbx_seq_one_letter_code
_entity_poly.pdbx_strand_id
1 'polypeptide(L)'
;AVTVLDSQSGVEPQTETVWRQATEYGVPRIVFANKMDKIGADFLYSVSTLHDRLQANAHPIQLPIGAEDDFRGIIDLVRMKAEIYT
;
A
#
# COMPACT_ATOMS: atom_id res chain seq x y z
N ALA A 1 -9.52 -6.78 8.65
CA ALA A 1 -8.31 -7.51 8.23
C ALA A 1 -7.24 -6.51 7.76
N VAL A 2 -5.97 -6.88 7.78
CA VAL A 2 -4.87 -6.05 7.26
C VAL A 2 -4.19 -6.82 6.12
N THR A 3 -4.20 -6.23 4.92
CA THR A 3 -3.51 -6.77 3.75
C THR A 3 -2.15 -6.09 3.64
N VAL A 4 -1.07 -6.88 3.66
CA VAL A 4 0.28 -6.37 3.48
C VAL A 4 0.68 -6.57 2.02
N LEU A 5 1.15 -5.52 1.37
CA LEU A 5 1.70 -5.56 0.01
C LEU A 5 3.19 -5.26 0.02
N ASP A 6 3.92 -5.87 -0.91
CA ASP A 6 5.29 -5.47 -1.22
C ASP A 6 5.24 -4.28 -2.19
N SER A 7 5.84 -3.15 -1.81
CA SER A 7 5.76 -1.91 -2.60
C SER A 7 6.49 -2.00 -3.95
N GLN A 8 7.34 -3.02 -4.13
CA GLN A 8 8.01 -3.29 -5.40
C GLN A 8 7.10 -4.08 -6.36
N SER A 9 6.35 -5.05 -5.85
CA SER A 9 5.60 -6.01 -6.67
C SER A 9 4.11 -5.68 -6.78
N GLY A 10 3.57 -4.85 -5.89
CA GLY A 10 2.16 -4.52 -5.82
C GLY A 10 1.30 -5.73 -5.50
N VAL A 11 0.15 -5.86 -6.17
CA VAL A 11 -0.77 -7.00 -6.01
C VAL A 11 -0.28 -8.22 -6.79
N GLU A 12 -0.02 -9.32 -6.07
CA GLU A 12 0.34 -10.62 -6.64
C GLU A 12 -0.87 -11.56 -6.78
N PRO A 13 -0.81 -12.60 -7.64
CA PRO A 13 -1.94 -13.52 -7.88
C PRO A 13 -2.49 -14.20 -6.61
N GLN A 14 -1.63 -14.43 -5.62
CA GLN A 14 -2.05 -15.01 -4.34
C GLN A 14 -2.91 -14.04 -3.52
N THR A 15 -2.57 -12.74 -3.56
CA THR A 15 -3.33 -11.68 -2.89
C THR A 15 -4.75 -11.58 -3.45
N GLU A 16 -4.95 -11.78 -4.76
CA GLU A 16 -6.28 -11.74 -5.37
C GLU A 16 -7.23 -12.80 -4.80
N THR A 17 -6.72 -14.00 -4.57
CA THR A 17 -7.53 -15.11 -4.05
C THR A 17 -8.03 -14.81 -2.63
N VAL A 18 -7.13 -14.33 -1.76
CA VAL A 18 -7.48 -13.93 -0.39
C VAL A 18 -8.39 -12.70 -0.38
N TRP A 19 -8.14 -11.76 -1.29
CA TRP A 19 -8.96 -10.56 -1.43
C TRP A 19 -10.39 -10.90 -1.84
N ARG A 20 -10.58 -11.80 -2.79
CA ARG A 20 -11.92 -12.24 -3.23
C ARG A 20 -12.70 -12.89 -2.09
N GLN A 21 -12.06 -13.77 -1.32
CA GLN A 21 -12.69 -14.38 -0.13
C GLN A 21 -13.12 -13.31 0.88
N ALA A 22 -12.23 -12.38 1.22
CA ALA A 22 -12.56 -11.31 2.16
C ALA A 22 -13.70 -10.39 1.65
N THR A 23 -13.79 -10.18 0.33
CA THR A 23 -14.90 -9.44 -0.29
C THR A 23 -16.22 -10.20 -0.18
N GLU A 24 -16.22 -11.51 -0.43
CA GLU A 24 -17.43 -12.35 -0.34
C GLU A 24 -18.03 -12.34 1.09
N TYR A 25 -17.17 -12.33 2.11
CA TYR A 25 -17.59 -12.25 3.51
C TYR A 25 -17.79 -10.81 4.04
N GLY A 26 -17.72 -9.78 3.19
CA GLY A 26 -17.93 -8.38 3.60
C GLY A 26 -16.91 -7.86 4.61
N VAL A 27 -15.68 -8.38 4.60
CA VAL A 27 -14.67 -8.05 5.60
C VAL A 27 -14.05 -6.67 5.31
N PRO A 28 -14.09 -5.71 6.28
CA PRO A 28 -13.40 -4.43 6.14
C PRO A 28 -11.88 -4.61 6.19
N ARG A 29 -11.16 -3.87 5.34
CA ARG A 29 -9.74 -4.05 5.09
C ARG A 29 -8.97 -2.74 5.07
N ILE A 30 -7.76 -2.78 5.61
CA ILE A 30 -6.73 -1.75 5.47
C ILE A 30 -5.57 -2.38 4.72
N VAL A 31 -4.95 -1.62 3.81
CA VAL A 31 -3.77 -2.05 3.07
C VAL A 31 -2.53 -1.35 3.63
N PHE A 32 -1.48 -2.12 3.90
CA PHE A 32 -0.18 -1.63 4.33
C PHE A 32 0.86 -1.96 3.25
N ALA A 33 1.40 -0.92 2.61
CA ALA A 33 2.49 -1.05 1.65
C ALA A 33 3.82 -1.11 2.41
N ASN A 34 4.54 -2.22 2.27
CA ASN A 34 5.76 -2.53 3.01
C ASN A 34 7.00 -2.52 2.10
N LYS A 35 8.19 -2.55 2.69
CA LYS A 35 9.49 -2.61 2.00
C LYS A 35 9.77 -1.42 1.09
N MET A 36 9.40 -0.22 1.55
CA MET A 36 9.66 1.04 0.84
C MET A 36 11.16 1.36 0.69
N ASP A 37 12.01 0.68 1.46
CA ASP A 37 13.48 0.74 1.45
C ASP A 37 14.13 -0.05 0.31
N LYS A 38 13.38 -0.88 -0.42
CA LYS A 38 13.94 -1.70 -1.50
C LYS A 38 14.06 -0.94 -2.82
N ILE A 39 15.09 -1.27 -3.59
CA ILE A 39 15.24 -0.83 -4.99
C ILE A 39 14.00 -1.20 -5.80
N GLY A 40 13.44 -0.23 -6.51
CA GLY A 40 12.21 -0.34 -7.29
C GLY A 40 10.92 -0.27 -6.47
N ALA A 41 10.97 0.16 -5.20
CA ALA A 41 9.77 0.39 -4.41
C ALA A 41 9.00 1.60 -4.96
N ASP A 42 7.79 1.35 -5.44
CA ASP A 42 6.89 2.40 -5.92
C ASP A 42 5.51 2.24 -5.27
N PHE A 43 5.25 3.14 -4.30
CA PHE A 43 4.00 3.17 -3.57
C PHE A 43 2.81 3.50 -4.48
N LEU A 44 2.96 4.44 -5.42
CA LEU A 44 1.86 4.85 -6.28
C LEU A 44 1.53 3.75 -7.30
N TYR A 45 2.54 3.07 -7.81
CA TYR A 45 2.34 1.85 -8.59
C TYR A 45 1.62 0.77 -7.78
N SER A 46 2.04 0.53 -6.53
CA SER A 46 1.35 -0.45 -5.67
C SER A 46 -0.12 -0.10 -5.46
N VAL A 47 -0.44 1.18 -5.28
CA VAL A 47 -1.82 1.67 -5.21
C VAL A 47 -2.56 1.46 -6.53
N SER A 48 -1.93 1.73 -7.68
CA SER A 48 -2.58 1.49 -8.99
C SER A 48 -2.92 0.02 -9.18
N THR A 49 -2.04 -0.91 -8.77
CA THR A 49 -2.32 -2.35 -8.87
C THR A 49 -3.51 -2.80 -8.03
N LEU A 50 -3.82 -2.13 -6.91
CA LEU A 50 -5.05 -2.39 -6.13
C LEU A 50 -6.31 -2.08 -6.94
N HIS A 51 -6.30 -0.98 -7.68
CA HIS A 51 -7.41 -0.62 -8.56
C HIS A 51 -7.49 -1.57 -9.74
N ASP A 52 -6.38 -1.76 -10.46
CA ASP A 52 -6.38 -2.50 -11.73
C ASP A 52 -6.67 -3.99 -11.52
N ARG A 53 -6.03 -4.63 -10.53
CA ARG A 53 -6.14 -6.08 -10.31
C ARG A 53 -7.28 -6.47 -9.38
N LEU A 54 -7.47 -5.73 -8.29
CA LEU A 54 -8.48 -6.08 -7.28
C LEU A 54 -9.81 -5.36 -7.48
N GLN A 55 -9.89 -4.39 -8.40
CA GLN A 55 -11.03 -3.50 -8.58
C GLN A 55 -11.44 -2.85 -7.23
N ALA A 56 -10.46 -2.61 -6.37
CA ALA A 56 -10.67 -2.08 -5.05
C ALA A 56 -10.82 -0.55 -5.11
N ASN A 57 -11.74 0.00 -4.31
CA ASN A 57 -11.81 1.43 -4.08
C ASN A 57 -10.80 1.85 -3.00
N ALA A 58 -9.51 1.69 -3.29
CA ALA A 58 -8.44 1.99 -2.35
C ALA A 58 -8.00 3.45 -2.46
N HIS A 59 -7.80 4.13 -1.33
CA HIS A 59 -7.28 5.50 -1.32
C HIS A 59 -6.14 5.62 -0.30
N PRO A 60 -4.99 6.22 -0.68
CA PRO A 60 -3.91 6.48 0.25
C PRO A 60 -4.37 7.44 1.36
N ILE A 61 -4.12 7.05 2.61
CA ILE A 61 -4.23 7.95 3.77
C ILE A 61 -2.87 8.48 4.23
N GLN A 62 -1.80 7.84 3.76
CA GLN A 62 -0.41 8.18 4.01
C GLN A 62 0.37 8.11 2.70
N LEU A 63 1.33 9.02 2.53
CA LEU A 63 2.25 9.05 1.39
C LEU A 63 3.69 8.95 1.89
N PRO A 64 4.54 8.09 1.30
CA PRO A 64 5.94 8.03 1.65
C PRO A 64 6.70 9.29 1.19
N ILE A 65 7.71 9.69 1.96
CA ILE A 65 8.65 10.75 1.60
C ILE A 65 9.95 10.09 1.13
N GLY A 66 10.21 10.17 -0.17
CA GLY A 66 11.29 9.42 -0.80
C GLY A 66 10.91 7.96 -1.06
N ALA A 67 11.84 7.21 -1.63
CA ALA A 67 11.74 5.78 -1.89
C ALA A 67 13.15 5.18 -1.82
N GLU A 68 13.25 3.87 -1.67
CA GLU A 68 14.53 3.16 -1.59
C GLU A 68 15.40 3.72 -0.45
N ASP A 69 16.69 3.94 -0.69
CA ASP A 69 17.64 4.52 0.26
C ASP A 69 17.29 5.96 0.69
N ASP A 70 16.45 6.66 -0.08
CA ASP A 70 15.98 8.03 0.23
C ASP A 70 14.68 8.04 1.06
N PHE A 71 14.14 6.86 1.41
CA PHE A 71 12.95 6.78 2.27
C PHE A 71 13.26 7.32 3.67
N ARG A 72 12.64 8.45 4.01
CA ARG A 72 12.95 9.20 5.23
C ARG A 72 11.75 9.57 6.09
N GLY A 73 10.57 9.07 5.76
CA GLY A 73 9.36 9.42 6.50
C GLY A 73 8.08 9.23 5.72
N ILE A 74 6.99 9.68 6.32
CA ILE A 74 5.64 9.62 5.76
C ILE A 74 4.89 10.94 5.96
N ILE A 75 4.00 11.25 5.03
CA ILE A 75 3.01 12.32 5.13
C ILE A 75 1.68 11.69 5.50
N ASP A 76 1.17 12.01 6.68
CA ASP A 76 -0.18 11.66 7.11
C ASP A 76 -1.17 12.69 6.57
N LEU A 77 -2.04 12.25 5.65
CA LEU A 77 -3.04 13.09 5.00
C LEU A 77 -4.30 13.31 5.86
N VAL A 78 -4.49 12.50 6.90
CA VAL A 78 -5.61 12.67 7.84
C VAL A 78 -5.29 13.75 8.84
N ARG A 79 -4.05 13.77 9.34
CA ARG A 79 -3.55 14.77 10.30
C ARG A 79 -2.94 15.99 9.64
N MET A 80 -2.70 15.94 8.32
CA MET A 80 -1.99 16.96 7.54
C MET A 80 -0.60 17.26 8.12
N LYS A 81 0.16 16.20 8.43
CA LYS A 81 1.50 16.30 9.03
C LYS A 81 2.49 15.37 8.35
N ALA A 82 3.73 15.83 8.22
CA ALA A 82 4.86 14.99 7.81
C ALA A 82 5.63 14.51 9.05
N GLU A 83 5.82 13.20 9.16
CA GLU A 83 6.68 12.56 10.15
C GLU A 83 7.96 12.11 9.46
N ILE A 84 9.10 12.66 9.91
CA ILE A 84 10.43 12.33 9.39
C ILE A 84 11.08 11.34 10.36
N TYR A 85 11.51 10.21 9.84
CA TYR A 85 12.25 9.20 10.59
C TYR A 85 13.71 9.64 10.65
N THR A 86 14.21 9.83 11.87
CA THR A 86 15.57 10.31 12.17
C THR A 86 16.48 9.13 12.48
#